data_AF-A0A4C1TPQ9-F1
#
_entry.id   AF-A0A4C1TPQ9-F1
#
_cell.length_a   1.000
_cell.length_b   1.000
_cell.length_c   1.000
_cell.angle_alpha   90.00
_cell.angle_beta   90.00
_cell.angle_gamma   90.00
#
_symmetry.space_group_name_H-M   'P 1'
#
loop_
_entity.id
_entity.type
_entity.pdbx_description
1 polymer ?
#
loop_
_entity_poly.entity_id
_entity_poly.type
_entity_poly.pdbx_seq_one_letter_code
_entity_poly.pdbx_strand_id
1 'polypeptide(L)'
;MQKKKIQERIERIKNKELRDNILNDVDSLHSITDANIFDAASEAFVQKYEDEIEFVTYFRAQWLVQNSNWFLGAASNSPSTNNALESFNRVIKDSNTLRERFPLSRFLVVAKEMV
;
A
#
# COMPACT_ATOMS: atom_id res chain seq x y z
N MET A 1 2.11 -1.38 -4.38
CA MET A 1 3.02 -0.21 -4.46
C MET A 1 3.74 0.09 -3.14
N GLN A 2 3.08 -0.03 -1.98
CA GLN A 2 3.68 0.27 -0.67
C GLN A 2 4.72 -0.77 -0.20
N LYS A 3 4.41 -2.07 -0.36
CA LYS A 3 5.30 -3.18 0.03
C LYS A 3 6.69 -3.14 -0.63
N LYS A 4 6.78 -2.67 -1.88
CA LYS A 4 8.05 -2.54 -2.62
C LYS A 4 9.03 -1.55 -1.97
N LYS A 5 8.53 -0.41 -1.49
CA LYS A 5 9.37 0.61 -0.82
C LYS A 5 9.90 0.12 0.52
N ILE A 6 9.09 -0.62 1.26
CA ILE A 6 9.50 -1.26 2.51
C ILE A 6 10.58 -2.32 2.24
N GLN A 7 10.39 -3.17 1.22
CA GLN A 7 11.37 -4.18 0.80
C GLN A 7 12.72 -3.56 0.42
N GLU A 8 12.73 -2.52 -0.41
CA GLU A 8 13.96 -1.80 -0.80
C GLU A 8 14.75 -1.26 0.41
N ARG A 9 14.05 -0.88 1.50
CA ARG A 9 14.71 -0.43 2.73
C ARG A 9 15.22 -1.59 3.58
N ILE A 10 14.44 -2.67 3.67
CA ILE A 10 14.77 -3.87 4.44
C ILE A 10 15.97 -4.63 3.86
N GLU A 11 16.22 -4.56 2.55
CA GLU A 11 17.39 -5.19 1.91
C GLU A 11 18.75 -4.73 2.50
N ARG A 12 18.79 -3.56 3.16
CA ARG A 12 19.98 -3.04 3.85
C ARG A 12 20.31 -3.82 5.12
N ILE A 13 19.33 -4.52 5.70
CA ILE A 13 19.53 -5.40 6.85
C ILE A 13 20.21 -6.67 6.36
N LYS A 14 21.35 -7.00 6.95
CA LYS A 14 22.18 -8.15 6.51
C LYS A 14 21.54 -9.50 6.83
N ASN A 15 20.88 -9.59 7.99
CA ASN A 15 20.30 -10.84 8.47
C ASN A 15 19.00 -11.15 7.72
N LYS A 16 19.01 -12.20 6.90
CA LYS A 16 17.84 -12.63 6.13
C LYS A 16 16.65 -13.03 7.00
N GLU A 17 16.88 -13.79 8.07
CA GLU A 17 15.82 -14.24 8.98
C GLU A 17 15.12 -13.05 9.63
N LEU A 18 15.91 -12.05 10.05
CA LEU A 18 15.36 -10.81 10.58
C LEU A 18 14.51 -10.06 9.55
N ARG A 19 14.96 -9.98 8.29
CA ARG A 19 14.18 -9.39 7.19
C ARG A 19 12.85 -10.10 6.99
N ASP A 20 12.86 -11.42 6.97
CA ASP A 20 11.66 -12.24 6.78
C ASP A 20 10.68 -12.02 7.95
N ASN A 21 11.18 -11.95 9.19
CA ASN A 21 10.38 -11.63 10.36
C ASN A 21 9.75 -10.23 10.29
N ILE A 22 10.53 -9.21 9.92
CA ILE A 22 10.03 -7.83 9.76
C ILE A 22 8.92 -7.79 8.70
N LEU A 23 9.10 -8.47 7.56
CA LEU A 23 8.12 -8.49 6.49
C LEU A 23 6.81 -9.17 6.92
N ASN A 24 6.90 -10.28 7.66
CA ASN A 24 5.72 -10.98 8.19
C ASN A 24 4.96 -10.10 9.20
N ASP A 25 5.67 -9.39 10.07
CA ASP A 25 5.07 -8.47 11.03
C ASP A 25 4.43 -7.25 10.31
N VAL A 26 5.06 -6.72 9.26
CA VAL A 26 4.47 -5.67 8.41
C VAL A 26 3.19 -6.15 7.71
N ASP A 27 3.16 -7.38 7.21
CA ASP A 27 1.95 -7.98 6.63
C ASP A 27 0.84 -8.17 7.69
N SER A 28 1.24 -8.48 8.92
CA SER A 28 0.32 -8.57 10.06
C SER A 28 -0.26 -7.20 10.39
N LEU A 29 0.57 -6.16 10.48
CA LEU A 29 0.13 -4.77 10.68
C LEU A 29 -0.84 -4.31 9.59
N HIS A 30 -0.53 -4.60 8.31
CA HIS A 30 -1.40 -4.25 7.19
C HIS A 30 -2.79 -4.87 7.32
N SER A 31 -2.87 -6.11 7.84
CA SER A 31 -4.11 -6.88 7.90
C SER A 31 -5.03 -6.48 9.07
N ILE A 32 -4.56 -5.59 9.95
CA ILE A 32 -5.36 -5.09 11.07
C ILE A 32 -6.54 -4.27 10.54
N THR A 33 -7.72 -4.48 11.13
CA THR A 33 -8.97 -3.80 10.76
C THR A 33 -9.45 -2.77 11.80
N ASP A 34 -8.89 -2.80 13.00
CA ASP A 34 -9.23 -1.88 14.10
C ASP A 34 -8.07 -0.90 14.34
N ALA A 35 -8.36 0.39 14.39
CA ALA A 35 -7.34 1.43 14.55
C ALA A 35 -6.62 1.36 15.91
N ASN A 36 -7.31 1.03 17.00
CA ASN A 36 -6.69 0.94 18.33
C ASN A 36 -5.72 -0.26 18.39
N ILE A 37 -6.10 -1.37 17.75
CA ILE A 37 -5.21 -2.54 17.63
C ILE A 37 -4.00 -2.18 16.77
N PHE A 38 -4.19 -1.41 15.69
CA PHE A 38 -3.11 -0.97 14.82
C PHE A 38 -2.11 -0.08 15.56
N ASP A 39 -2.59 0.88 16.35
CA ASP A 39 -1.74 1.77 17.13
C ASP A 39 -0.91 0.99 18.15
N ALA A 40 -1.55 0.12 18.95
CA ALA A 40 -0.86 -0.71 19.92
C ALA A 40 0.15 -1.68 19.27
N ALA A 41 -0.22 -2.32 18.15
CA ALA A 41 0.67 -3.20 17.41
C ALA A 41 1.86 -2.45 16.79
N SER A 42 1.64 -1.21 16.34
CA SER A 42 2.70 -0.36 15.79
C SER A 42 3.72 0.05 16.86
N GLU A 43 3.28 0.34 18.08
CA GLU A 43 4.19 0.57 19.21
C GLU A 43 5.01 -0.68 19.55
N ALA A 44 4.34 -1.84 19.63
CA ALA A 44 5.02 -3.12 19.88
C ALA A 44 6.03 -3.46 18.77
N PHE A 45 5.70 -3.18 17.50
CA PHE A 45 6.60 -3.38 16.37
C PHE A 45 7.86 -2.50 16.48
N VAL A 46 7.68 -1.21 16.80
CA VAL A 46 8.80 -0.27 16.97
C VAL A 46 9.71 -0.71 18.11
N GLN A 47 9.14 -1.19 19.22
CA GLN A 47 9.90 -1.70 20.34
C GLN A 47 10.65 -3.00 20.01
N LYS A 48 9.98 -3.96 19.33
CA LYS A 48 10.56 -5.25 18.96
C LYS A 48 11.81 -5.12 18.07
N TYR A 49 11.85 -4.09 17.22
CA TYR A 49 12.93 -3.87 16.26
C TYR A 49 13.80 -2.66 16.61
N GLU A 50 13.81 -2.20 17.86
CA GLU A 50 14.50 -0.98 18.29
C GLU A 50 16.00 -0.93 17.94
N ASP A 51 16.65 -2.09 17.89
CA ASP A 51 18.06 -2.24 17.50
C ASP A 51 18.31 -1.90 16.02
N GLU A 52 17.31 -2.04 15.15
CA GLU A 52 17.38 -1.70 13.73
C GLU A 52 17.06 -0.21 13.49
N ILE A 53 17.85 0.66 14.14
CA ILE A 53 17.61 2.11 14.28
C ILE A 53 17.29 2.79 12.94
N GLU A 54 18.07 2.52 11.87
CA GLU A 54 17.86 3.14 10.56
C GLU A 54 16.50 2.76 9.98
N PHE A 55 16.13 1.47 10.08
CA PHE A 55 14.87 0.96 9.55
C PHE A 55 13.69 1.47 10.38
N VAL A 56 13.74 1.38 11.71
CA VAL A 56 12.65 1.83 12.58
C VAL A 56 12.41 3.33 12.44
N THR A 57 13.46 4.14 12.36
CA THR A 57 13.33 5.60 12.15
C THR A 57 12.64 5.90 10.82
N TYR A 58 13.05 5.22 9.75
CA TYR A 58 12.40 5.32 8.45
C TYR A 58 10.93 4.86 8.52
N PHE A 59 10.68 3.71 9.13
CA PHE A 59 9.36 3.09 9.17
C PHE A 59 8.37 3.98 9.91
N ARG A 60 8.75 4.49 11.07
CA ARG A 60 7.94 5.42 11.86
C ARG A 60 7.62 6.69 11.07
N ALA A 61 8.62 7.35 10.51
CA ALA A 61 8.43 8.59 9.76
C ALA A 61 7.52 8.40 8.53
N GLN A 62 7.72 7.32 7.77
CA GLN A 62 7.02 7.13 6.51
C GLN A 62 5.65 6.48 6.66
N TRP A 63 5.53 5.46 7.50
CA TRP A 63 4.36 4.58 7.55
C TRP A 63 3.50 4.77 8.78
N LEU A 64 4.04 5.32 9.88
CA LEU A 64 3.23 5.62 11.06
C LEU A 64 2.83 7.10 11.14
N VAL A 65 3.64 8.01 10.58
CA VAL A 65 3.36 9.46 10.61
C VAL A 65 2.86 9.97 9.26
N GLN A 66 3.67 9.85 8.20
CA GLN A 66 3.34 10.50 6.92
C GLN A 66 2.21 9.79 6.16
N ASN A 67 2.18 8.46 6.17
CA ASN A 67 1.23 7.65 5.41
C ASN A 67 0.52 6.63 6.32
N SER A 68 -0.03 7.05 7.46
CA SER A 68 -0.64 6.17 8.47
C SER A 68 -1.81 5.32 7.96
N ASN A 69 -2.47 5.74 6.88
CA ASN A 69 -3.68 5.08 6.35
C ASN A 69 -3.38 3.92 5.39
N TRP A 70 -2.34 3.13 5.67
CA TRP A 70 -1.88 2.03 4.80
C TRP A 70 -2.35 0.64 5.25
N PHE A 71 -2.94 0.52 6.44
CA PHE A 71 -3.54 -0.72 6.94
C PHE A 71 -5.01 -0.82 6.53
N LEU A 72 -5.57 -2.05 6.49
CA LEU A 72 -6.93 -2.30 6.00
C LEU A 72 -8.00 -1.55 6.80
N GLY A 73 -7.82 -1.43 8.12
CA GLY A 73 -8.74 -0.71 9.00
C GLY A 73 -8.82 0.79 8.78
N ALA A 74 -7.85 1.40 8.08
CA ALA A 74 -7.80 2.85 7.87
C ALA A 74 -8.95 3.37 6.98
N ALA A 75 -9.51 2.51 6.13
CA ALA A 75 -10.60 2.85 5.23
C ALA A 75 -11.73 1.84 5.40
N SER A 76 -12.49 1.99 6.48
CA SER A 76 -13.64 1.13 6.79
C SER A 76 -14.60 1.07 5.59
N ASN A 77 -15.01 -0.14 5.20
CA ASN A 77 -15.87 -0.43 4.05
C ASN A 77 -15.24 -0.26 2.65
N SER A 78 -13.92 -0.01 2.57
CA SER A 78 -13.20 -0.07 1.29
C SER A 78 -12.74 -1.50 1.00
N PRO A 79 -12.80 -1.95 -0.26
CA PRO A 79 -12.25 -3.25 -0.62
C PRO A 79 -10.73 -3.27 -0.39
N SER A 80 -10.21 -4.39 0.12
CA SER A 80 -8.77 -4.60 0.37
C SER A 80 -7.91 -4.67 -0.89
N THR A 81 -8.54 -4.74 -2.06
CA THR A 81 -7.88 -4.82 -3.36
C THR A 81 -8.43 -3.77 -4.30
N ASN A 82 -7.60 -3.32 -5.24
CA ASN A 82 -8.00 -2.42 -6.31
C ASN A 82 -8.64 -3.17 -7.49
N ASN A 83 -8.99 -4.45 -7.35
CA ASN A 83 -9.46 -5.31 -8.43
C ASN A 83 -10.65 -4.72 -9.19
N ALA A 84 -11.57 -4.05 -8.48
CA ALA A 84 -12.69 -3.37 -9.10
C ALA A 84 -12.24 -2.23 -10.03
N LEU A 85 -11.27 -1.41 -9.59
CA LEU A 85 -10.67 -0.33 -10.39
C LEU A 85 -9.87 -0.88 -11.57
N GLU A 86 -9.10 -1.94 -11.36
CA GLU A 86 -8.33 -2.59 -12.44
C GLU A 86 -9.25 -3.20 -13.49
N SER A 87 -10.33 -3.86 -13.06
CA SER A 87 -11.37 -4.40 -13.93
C SER A 87 -12.07 -3.29 -14.73
N PHE A 88 -12.47 -2.21 -14.07
CA PHE A 88 -13.09 -1.06 -14.74
C PHE A 88 -12.14 -0.40 -15.75
N ASN A 89 -10.88 -0.20 -15.38
CA ASN A 89 -9.84 0.30 -16.29
C ASN A 89 -9.63 -0.62 -17.50
N ARG A 90 -9.76 -1.93 -17.31
CA ARG A 90 -9.69 -2.90 -18.41
C ARG A 90 -10.88 -2.74 -19.36
N VAL A 91 -12.10 -2.58 -18.85
CA VAL A 91 -13.31 -2.35 -19.66
C VAL A 91 -13.16 -1.08 -20.51
N ILE A 92 -12.75 0.04 -19.91
CA ILE A 92 -12.51 1.29 -20.65
C ILE A 92 -11.53 1.05 -21.80
N LYS A 93 -10.41 0.38 -21.51
CA LYS A 93 -9.37 0.11 -22.50
C LYS A 93 -9.84 -0.82 -23.61
N ASP A 94 -10.56 -1.88 -23.28
CA ASP A 94 -10.89 -2.94 -24.23
C ASP A 94 -12.18 -2.64 -25.01
N SER A 95 -13.13 -1.93 -24.41
CA SER A 95 -14.46 -1.71 -24.97
C SER A 95 -14.72 -0.28 -25.43
N ASN A 96 -14.13 0.74 -24.79
CA ASN A 96 -14.46 2.14 -25.08
C ASN A 96 -13.34 2.89 -25.82
N THR A 97 -12.07 2.64 -25.48
CA THR A 97 -10.94 3.28 -26.16
C THR A 97 -10.21 2.35 -27.13
N LEU A 98 -10.55 1.05 -27.16
CA LEU A 98 -9.87 0.03 -27.97
C LEU A 98 -8.33 0.05 -27.83
N ARG A 99 -7.84 0.46 -26.66
CA ARG A 99 -6.43 0.69 -26.33
C ARG A 99 -5.73 1.76 -27.19
N GLU A 100 -6.47 2.54 -27.96
CA GLU A 100 -5.94 3.68 -28.69
C GLU A 100 -5.60 4.83 -27.74
N ARG A 101 -4.51 5.55 -28.07
CA ARG A 101 -4.14 6.77 -27.37
C ARG A 101 -4.82 7.95 -28.03
N PHE A 102 -5.80 8.54 -27.35
CA PHE A 102 -6.46 9.74 -27.81
C PHE A 102 -5.75 11.02 -27.30
N PRO A 103 -5.70 12.09 -28.11
CA PRO A 103 -5.47 13.43 -27.59
C PRO A 103 -6.50 13.75 -26.50
N LEU A 104 -6.10 14.52 -25.47
CA LEU A 104 -6.96 14.80 -24.30
C LEU A 104 -8.36 15.29 -24.68
N SER A 105 -8.47 16.17 -25.67
CA SER A 105 -9.75 16.69 -26.18
C SER A 105 -10.67 15.58 -26.69
N ARG A 106 -10.12 14.60 -27.42
CA ARG A 106 -10.89 13.46 -27.94
C ARG A 106 -11.18 12.44 -26.85
N PHE A 107 -10.24 12.23 -25.93
CA PHE A 107 -10.48 11.37 -24.76
C PHE A 107 -11.67 11.85 -23.93
N LEU A 108 -11.79 13.15 -23.66
CA LEU A 108 -12.90 13.71 -22.89
C LEU A 108 -14.26 13.51 -23.56
N VAL A 109 -14.32 13.58 -24.91
CA VAL A 109 -15.54 13.28 -25.67
C VAL A 109 -15.92 11.82 -25.52
N VAL A 110 -14.98 10.90 -25.78
CA VAL A 110 -15.24 9.45 -25.68
C VAL A 110 -15.60 9.07 -24.24
N ALA A 111 -14.90 9.60 -23.24
CA ALA A 111 -15.15 9.32 -21.81
C ALA A 111 -16.56 9.74 -21.37
N LYS A 112 -17.09 10.84 -21.90
CA LYS A 112 -18.46 11.30 -21.64
C LYS A 112 -19.52 10.32 -22.18
N GLU A 113 -19.20 9.55 -23.20
CA GLU A 113 -20.10 8.53 -23.78
C GLU A 113 -19.98 7.17 -23.09
N MET A 114 -19.05 6.99 -22.15
CA MET A 114 -18.83 5.70 -21.45
C MET A 114 -19.74 5.50 -20.22
N VAL A 115 -20.50 6.52 -19.80
CA VAL A 115 -21.33 6.52 -18.58
C VAL A 115 -22.74 7.00 -18.89
#